data_AF-A0A5N6PX96-F1
#
_entry.id   AF-A0A5N6PX96-F1
#
_cell.length_a   1.000
_cell.length_b   1.000
_cell.length_c   1.000
_cell.angle_alpha   90.00
_cell.angle_beta   90.00
_cell.angle_gamma   90.00
#
_symmetry.space_group_name_H-M   'P 1'
#
loop_
_entity.id
_entity.type
_entity.pdbx_description
1 polymer ?
#
loop_
_entity_poly.entity_id
_entity_poly.type
_entity_poly.pdbx_seq_one_letter_code
_entity_poly.pdbx_strand_id
1 'polypeptide(L)'
;MTHHYIPLFLIVFPLFFNFFDTCIAEHGQKTAGNWLEIASPYDPKVINVGQFAVDEHNRNTNSTMKFDRVIKGYTQIVGGINWRLTIDVEDHTSIKTCV
;
A
#
# COMPACT_ATOMS: atom_id res chain seq x y z
N MET A 1 -2.54 -53.90 44.19
CA MET A 1 -2.42 -52.43 44.24
C MET A 1 -2.36 -51.93 42.82
N THR A 2 -3.53 -51.47 42.36
CA THR A 2 -3.85 -50.60 41.22
C THR A 2 -2.94 -50.62 39.98
N HIS A 3 -3.49 -51.24 38.92
CA HIS A 3 -3.00 -51.22 37.54
C HIS A 3 -2.82 -49.80 36.97
N HIS A 4 -1.64 -49.53 36.41
CA HIS A 4 -1.41 -49.12 35.01
C HIS A 4 -2.48 -48.25 34.28
N TYR A 5 -2.59 -46.94 34.59
CA TYR A 5 -3.34 -45.99 33.73
C TYR A 5 -2.76 -44.56 33.67
N ILE A 6 -1.47 -44.36 33.95
CA ILE A 6 -0.84 -43.02 34.02
C ILE A 6 0.22 -42.80 32.92
N PRO A 7 -0.07 -43.12 31.64
CA PRO A 7 0.61 -42.32 30.61
C PRO A 7 -0.26 -41.88 29.44
N LEU A 8 -1.59 -42.10 29.45
CA LEU A 8 -2.43 -41.76 28.29
C LEU A 8 -3.07 -40.37 28.35
N PHE A 9 -3.11 -39.72 29.52
CA PHE A 9 -3.82 -38.44 29.67
C PHE A 9 -3.00 -37.21 29.22
N LEU A 10 -1.69 -37.34 29.02
CA LEU A 10 -0.82 -36.21 28.65
C LEU A 10 -0.66 -35.98 27.14
N ILE A 11 -1.25 -36.84 26.29
CA ILE A 11 -1.09 -36.77 24.81
C ILE A 11 -2.35 -36.25 24.11
N VAL A 12 -3.46 -36.03 24.84
CA VAL A 12 -4.74 -35.59 24.23
C VAL A 12 -4.90 -34.06 24.18
N PHE A 13 -4.14 -33.31 25.00
CA PHE A 13 -4.22 -31.85 25.04
C PHE A 13 -3.80 -31.13 23.74
N PRO A 14 -2.82 -31.59 22.93
CA PRO A 14 -2.47 -30.91 21.67
C PRO A 14 -3.38 -31.26 20.48
N LEU A 15 -4.27 -32.26 20.60
CA LEU A 15 -5.18 -32.63 19.51
C LEU A 15 -6.44 -31.75 19.44
N PHE A 16 -6.79 -31.06 20.53
CA PHE A 16 -7.94 -30.13 20.58
C PHE A 16 -7.60 -28.67 20.23
N PHE A 17 -6.31 -28.33 20.06
CA PHE A 17 -5.85 -26.98 19.71
C PHE A 17 -5.66 -26.75 18.21
N ASN A 18 -6.17 -27.64 17.34
CA ASN A 18 -6.02 -27.53 15.89
C ASN A 18 -7.17 -26.75 15.20
N PHE A 19 -7.70 -25.70 15.83
CA PHE A 19 -8.67 -24.80 15.19
C PHE A 19 -8.55 -23.37 15.71
N PHE A 20 -7.33 -22.82 15.74
CA PHE A 20 -7.19 -21.37 15.61
C PHE A 20 -6.71 -21.09 14.20
N ASP A 21 -7.66 -20.87 13.28
CA ASP A 21 -7.39 -20.07 12.09
C ASP A 21 -7.04 -18.65 12.57
N THR A 22 -5.78 -18.44 12.95
CA THR A 22 -5.28 -17.09 13.18
C THR A 22 -5.09 -16.44 11.82
N CYS A 23 -6.11 -15.75 11.34
CA CYS A 23 -5.93 -14.75 10.31
C CYS A 23 -5.09 -13.60 10.90
N ILE A 24 -3.78 -13.63 10.67
CA ILE A 24 -2.93 -12.47 10.94
C ILE A 24 -3.29 -11.43 9.86
N ALA A 25 -4.15 -10.48 10.21
CA ALA A 25 -4.27 -9.26 9.43
C ALA A 25 -2.95 -8.50 9.58
N GLU A 26 -2.12 -8.50 8.53
CA GLU A 26 -0.90 -7.72 8.46
C GLU A 26 -1.27 -6.23 8.39
N HIS A 27 -1.52 -5.61 9.55
CA HIS A 27 -1.46 -4.16 9.65
C HIS A 27 0.02 -3.80 9.60
N GLY A 28 0.56 -3.68 8.38
CA GLY A 28 1.96 -3.33 8.14
C GLY A 28 2.34 -2.10 8.96
N GLN A 29 3.12 -2.31 10.02
CA GLN A 29 3.48 -1.26 10.95
C GLN A 29 4.35 -0.26 10.20
N LYS A 30 3.88 0.99 10.07
CA LYS A 30 4.59 2.02 9.32
C LYS A 30 5.86 2.44 10.08
N THR A 31 6.96 1.73 9.86
CA THR A 31 8.27 2.04 10.44
C THR A 31 8.92 3.21 9.70
N ALA A 32 9.46 4.17 10.44
CA ALA A 32 10.23 5.27 9.85
C ALA A 32 11.43 4.76 9.04
N GLY A 33 11.76 5.44 7.94
CA GLY A 33 12.89 5.14 7.06
C GLY A 33 12.62 4.17 5.91
N ASN A 34 11.65 3.26 6.03
CA ASN A 34 11.34 2.30 4.96
C ASN A 34 10.31 2.86 3.97
N TRP A 35 10.47 2.52 2.68
CA TRP A 35 9.42 2.72 1.67
C TRP A 35 8.36 1.63 1.83
N LEU A 36 7.12 2.06 2.00
CA LEU A 36 5.96 1.20 2.20
C LEU A 36 4.96 1.44 1.08
N GLU A 37 4.49 0.38 0.46
CA GLU A 37 3.46 0.48 -0.58
C GLU A 37 2.19 1.14 -0.03
N ILE A 38 1.55 1.98 -0.84
CA ILE A 38 0.27 2.57 -0.48
C ILE A 38 -0.80 1.48 -0.46
N ALA A 39 -1.69 1.51 0.53
CA ALA A 39 -2.75 0.51 0.65
C ALA A 39 -3.75 0.56 -0.53
N SER A 40 -4.00 1.77 -1.04
CA SER A 40 -4.92 1.97 -2.16
C SER A 40 -4.55 3.23 -2.95
N PRO A 41 -4.51 3.17 -4.29
CA PRO A 41 -4.37 4.35 -5.13
C PRO A 41 -5.62 5.25 -5.13
N TYR A 42 -6.75 4.72 -4.65
CA TYR A 42 -8.04 5.43 -4.57
C TYR A 42 -8.22 6.22 -3.28
N ASP A 43 -7.25 6.19 -2.36
CA ASP A 43 -7.28 7.02 -1.16
C ASP A 43 -7.34 8.51 -1.57
N PRO A 44 -8.31 9.29 -1.08
CA PRO A 44 -8.44 10.72 -1.41
C PRO A 44 -7.14 11.51 -1.17
N LYS A 45 -6.34 11.15 -0.16
CA LYS A 45 -5.06 11.79 0.11
C LYS A 45 -4.03 11.46 -0.96
N VAL A 46 -3.99 10.21 -1.44
CA VAL A 46 -3.12 9.79 -2.54
C VAL A 46 -3.49 10.54 -3.82
N ILE A 47 -4.80 10.63 -4.12
CA ILE A 47 -5.32 11.34 -5.29
C ILE A 47 -4.91 12.82 -5.24
N ASN A 48 -5.10 13.48 -4.10
CA ASN A 48 -4.75 14.90 -3.94
C ASN A 48 -3.24 15.15 -4.12
N VAL A 49 -2.38 14.26 -3.61
CA VAL A 49 -0.93 14.36 -3.82
C VAL A 49 -0.58 14.13 -5.30
N GLY A 50 -1.26 13.20 -5.97
CA GLY A 50 -1.08 12.96 -7.39
C GLY A 50 -1.47 14.16 -8.26
N GLN A 51 -2.63 14.76 -7.98
CA GLN A 51 -3.10 15.98 -8.66
C GLN A 51 -2.12 17.14 -8.46
N PHE A 52 -1.71 17.38 -7.22
CA PHE A 52 -0.70 18.40 -6.89
C PHE A 52 0.60 18.21 -7.68
N ALA A 53 1.07 16.97 -7.82
CA ALA A 53 2.30 16.68 -8.56
C ALA A 53 2.17 17.03 -10.06
N VAL A 54 1.01 16.75 -10.67
CA VAL A 54 0.74 17.10 -12.08
C VAL A 54 0.63 18.62 -12.25
N ASP A 55 -0.06 19.31 -11.35
CA ASP A 55 -0.24 20.76 -11.41
C ASP A 55 1.10 21.51 -11.27
N GLU A 56 1.93 21.13 -10.30
CA GLU A 56 3.25 21.71 -10.12
C GLU A 56 4.20 21.35 -11.27
N HIS A 57 4.07 20.16 -11.86
CA HIS A 57 4.81 19.83 -13.08
C HIS A 57 4.44 20.79 -14.21
N ASN A 58 3.14 20.93 -14.51
CA ASN A 58 2.64 21.83 -15.55
C ASN A 58 3.09 23.27 -15.34
N ARG A 59 3.04 23.75 -14.10
CA ARG A 59 3.51 25.10 -13.74
C ARG A 59 5.00 25.30 -14.01
N ASN A 60 5.83 24.29 -13.76
CA ASN A 60 7.28 24.39 -13.90
C ASN A 60 7.79 24.15 -15.32
N THR A 61 7.07 23.35 -16.12
CA THR A 61 7.48 22.99 -17.49
C THR A 61 6.68 23.69 -18.59
N ASN A 62 5.66 24.47 -18.23
CA ASN A 62 4.66 25.02 -19.13
C ASN A 62 3.95 23.94 -19.97
N SER A 63 3.78 22.73 -19.41
CA SER A 63 2.96 21.68 -20.02
C SER A 63 1.48 21.81 -19.63
N THR A 64 0.63 21.06 -20.32
CA THR A 64 -0.83 21.03 -20.09
C THR A 64 -1.33 19.60 -19.91
N MET A 65 -0.58 18.77 -19.18
CA MET A 65 -0.96 17.40 -18.90
C MET A 65 -2.15 17.38 -17.93
N LYS A 66 -3.10 16.48 -18.14
CA LYS A 66 -4.26 16.35 -17.26
C LYS A 66 -4.12 15.09 -16.41
N PHE A 67 -4.32 15.23 -15.10
CA PHE A 67 -4.34 14.10 -14.18
C PHE A 67 -5.51 13.14 -14.51
N ASP A 68 -5.21 11.85 -14.71
CA ASP A 68 -6.24 10.78 -14.80
C ASP A 68 -6.37 10.08 -13.44
N ARG A 69 -5.35 9.30 -13.06
CA ARG A 69 -5.35 8.54 -11.79
C ARG A 69 -3.95 8.18 -11.30
N VAL A 70 -3.88 7.79 -10.03
CA VAL A 70 -2.70 7.08 -9.50
C VAL A 70 -2.84 5.58 -9.81
N ILE A 71 -1.76 4.97 -10.31
CA ILE A 71 -1.72 3.52 -10.60
C ILE A 71 -1.27 2.76 -9.35
N LYS A 72 -0.19 3.24 -8.74
CA LYS A 72 0.46 2.67 -7.56
C LYS A 72 1.39 3.68 -6.93
N GLY A 73 1.89 3.38 -5.74
CA GLY A 73 2.87 4.24 -5.10
C GLY A 73 3.42 3.71 -3.78
N TYR A 74 4.34 4.48 -3.23
CA TYR A 74 5.01 4.19 -1.98
C TYR A 74 5.08 5.44 -1.11
N THR A 75 5.10 5.25 0.20
CA THR A 75 5.29 6.29 1.20
C THR A 75 6.48 5.98 2.08
N GLN A 76 7.15 7.00 2.58
CA GLN A 76 8.25 6.84 3.53
C GLN A 76 8.14 7.93 4.61
N ILE A 77 8.30 7.54 5.87
CA ILE A 77 8.23 8.44 7.03
C ILE A 77 9.66 8.85 7.43
N VAL A 78 9.99 10.14 7.39
CA VAL A 78 11.35 10.68 7.64
C VAL A 78 11.38 12.00 8.45
N GLY A 79 10.34 12.27 9.26
CA GLY A 79 10.07 13.61 9.86
C GLY A 79 9.01 14.40 9.08
N GLY A 80 8.61 13.85 7.92
CA GLY A 80 7.43 14.16 7.14
C GLY A 80 7.04 12.89 6.36
N ILE A 81 6.24 13.03 5.32
CA ILE A 81 5.88 11.92 4.42
C ILE A 81 6.44 12.21 3.04
N ASN A 82 7.35 11.36 2.57
CA ASN A 82 7.73 11.32 1.16
C ASN A 82 6.74 10.45 0.39
N TRP A 83 6.41 10.87 -0.83
CA TRP A 83 5.53 10.15 -1.74
C TRP A 83 6.29 9.79 -3.02
N ARG A 84 6.12 8.55 -3.48
CA ARG A 84 6.61 8.09 -4.77
C ARG A 84 5.43 7.46 -5.51
N LEU A 85 4.83 8.20 -6.44
CA LEU A 85 3.62 7.78 -7.15
C LEU A 85 3.92 7.50 -8.62
N THR A 86 3.26 6.50 -9.19
CA THR A 86 3.12 6.33 -10.64
C THR A 86 1.73 6.83 -11.02
N ILE A 87 1.67 7.82 -11.91
CA ILE A 87 0.45 8.56 -12.25
C ILE A 87 0.20 8.41 -13.75
N ASP A 88 -1.02 8.02 -14.11
CA ASP A 88 -1.50 8.13 -15.49
C ASP A 88 -1.94 9.58 -15.75
N VAL A 89 -1.51 10.12 -16.88
CA VAL A 89 -1.85 11.46 -17.34
C VAL A 89 -2.33 11.43 -18.79
N GLU A 90 -3.30 12.28 -19.11
CA GLU A 90 -3.71 12.55 -20.48
C GLU A 90 -2.83 13.68 -21.03
N ASP A 91 -2.12 13.39 -22.13
CA ASP A 91 -1.38 14.41 -22.88
C ASP A 91 -2.26 14.92 -24.03
N HIS A 92 -2.72 16.16 -23.93
CA HIS A 92 -3.34 16.87 -25.05
C HIS A 92 -2.24 17.50 -25.89
N THR A 93 -1.40 16.67 -26.52
CA THR A 93 -0.48 17.14 -27.54
C THR A 93 -1.32 17.74 -28.65
N SER A 94 -1.35 19.07 -28.72
CA SER A 94 -2.01 19.79 -29.80
C SER A 94 -1.31 19.35 -31.07
N ILE A 95 -1.98 18.56 -31.91
CA ILE A 95 -1.45 18.17 -33.21
C ILE A 95 -1.19 19.49 -33.94
N LYS A 96 0.08 19.90 -34.02
CA LYS A 96 0.49 21.01 -34.87
C LYS A 96 0.42 20.49 -36.29
N THR A 97 -0.74 20.64 -36.92
CA THR A 97 -0.87 20.43 -38.35
C THR A 97 -0.07 21.53 -39.04
N CYS A 98 1.11 21.19 -39.54
CA CYS A 98 1.83 22.04 -40.48
C CYS A 98 1.10 21.97 -41.82
N VAL A 99 0.72 23.13 -42.36
CA VAL A 99 0.22 23.32 -43.73
C VAL A 99 1.28 24.09 -44.50
#